data_AF-A0A540QAC5-F1
#
_entry.id   AF-A0A540QAC5-F1
#
_cell.length_a   1.000
_cell.length_b   1.000
_cell.length_c   1.000
_cell.angle_alpha   90.00
_cell.angle_beta   90.00
_cell.angle_gamma   90.00
#
_symmetry.space_group_name_H-M   'P 1'
#
loop_
_entity.id
_entity.type
_entity.pdbx_description
1 polymer ?
#
loop_
_entity_poly.entity_id
_entity_poly.type
_entity_poly.pdbx_seq_one_letter_code
_entity_poly.pdbx_strand_id
1 'polypeptide(L)'
;MTERWEIEIEPEVRDWLELLPFRLYRRVEDKTDRLLDEPTTLGEPYSRHLGGKLRELRFELDGEAVRIPYWLAPGQRIVLLTVFRKTRMREVVEVERAHQAQKVCEAEHGHAQHTYERRKES
;
A
#
# COMPACT_ATOMS: atom_id res chain seq x y z
N MET A 1 6.51 -20.07 16.17
CA MET A 1 7.09 -18.94 15.42
C MET A 1 5.94 -17.99 15.19
N THR A 2 5.97 -16.78 15.74
CA THR A 2 4.94 -15.77 15.45
C THR A 2 5.10 -15.42 13.98
N GLU A 3 4.23 -16.00 13.15
CA GLU A 3 4.05 -15.56 11.77
C GLU A 3 3.73 -14.07 11.86
N ARG A 4 4.64 -13.25 11.32
CA ARG A 4 4.52 -11.79 11.32
C ARG A 4 4.05 -11.40 9.94
N TRP A 5 3.14 -10.44 9.90
CA TRP A 5 2.76 -9.85 8.63
C TRP A 5 3.96 -9.14 8.01
N GLU A 6 4.07 -9.25 6.68
CA GLU A 6 5.11 -8.58 5.90
C GLU A 6 4.48 -7.66 4.86
N ILE A 7 5.16 -6.55 4.57
CA ILE A 7 4.77 -5.65 3.50
C ILE A 7 5.67 -5.85 2.29
N GLU A 8 5.02 -6.16 1.17
CA GLU A 8 5.60 -6.23 -0.16
C GLU A 8 5.13 -5.00 -0.94
N ILE A 9 5.99 -4.49 -1.83
CA ILE A 9 5.68 -3.32 -2.64
C ILE A 9 5.85 -3.65 -4.12
N GLU A 10 4.86 -3.28 -4.93
CA GLU A 10 4.98 -3.32 -6.38
C GLU A 10 5.88 -2.17 -6.88
N PRO A 11 6.48 -2.31 -8.08
CA PRO A 11 7.45 -1.35 -8.62
C PRO A 11 6.97 0.11 -8.61
N GLU A 12 5.70 0.35 -8.92
CA GLU A 12 5.16 1.72 -8.93
C GLU A 12 5.21 2.39 -7.55
N VAL A 13 4.90 1.65 -6.49
CA VAL A 13 4.94 2.17 -5.12
C VAL A 13 6.39 2.41 -4.70
N ARG A 14 7.30 1.51 -5.09
CA ARG A 14 8.75 1.67 -4.87
C ARG A 14 9.29 2.94 -5.51
N ASP A 15 9.06 3.11 -6.81
CA ASP A 15 9.54 4.27 -7.57
C ASP A 15 8.99 5.57 -6.98
N TRP A 16 7.72 5.58 -6.57
CA TRP A 16 7.12 6.74 -5.90
C TRP A 16 7.77 7.05 -4.54
N LEU A 17 8.03 6.03 -3.71
CA LEU A 17 8.70 6.20 -2.41
C LEU A 17 10.12 6.75 -2.54
N GLU A 18 10.85 6.37 -3.60
CA GLU A 18 12.20 6.86 -3.88
C GLU A 18 12.23 8.36 -4.19
N LEU A 19 11.15 8.88 -4.78
CA LEU A 19 11.00 10.30 -5.13
C LEU A 19 10.47 11.17 -3.99
N LEU A 20 10.04 10.59 -2.87
CA LEU A 20 9.49 11.35 -1.75
C LEU A 20 10.59 12.08 -0.97
N PRO A 21 10.36 13.36 -0.59
CA PRO A 21 11.14 13.99 0.47
C PRO A 21 11.08 13.15 1.74
N PHE A 22 12.19 13.05 2.47
CA PHE A 22 12.32 12.19 3.66
C PHE A 22 11.19 12.40 4.69
N ARG A 23 10.77 13.66 4.91
CA ARG A 23 9.65 13.97 5.83
C ARG A 23 8.33 13.32 5.42
N LEU A 24 8.05 13.24 4.11
CA LEU A 24 6.85 12.57 3.60
C LEU A 24 7.01 11.06 3.62
N TYR A 25 8.20 10.55 3.27
CA TYR A 25 8.52 9.13 3.37
C TYR A 25 8.28 8.60 4.80
N ARG A 26 8.72 9.34 5.83
CA ARG A 26 8.47 9.00 7.24
C ARG A 26 6.98 8.90 7.58
N ARG A 27 6.13 9.79 7.03
CA ARG A 27 4.67 9.68 7.22
C ARG A 27 4.08 8.46 6.56
N VAL A 28 4.67 8.03 5.44
CA VAL A 28 4.27 6.78 4.80
C VAL A 28 4.67 5.62 5.71
N GLU A 29 5.94 5.57 6.15
CA GLU A 29 6.44 4.58 7.12
C GLU A 29 5.52 4.43 8.33
N ASP A 30 5.21 5.51 9.03
CA ASP A 30 4.43 5.44 10.28
C ASP A 30 3.03 4.84 10.06
N LYS A 31 2.39 5.10 8.90
CA LYS A 31 1.07 4.53 8.59
C LYS A 31 1.16 3.09 8.10
N THR A 32 2.23 2.76 7.40
CA THR A 32 2.55 1.41 6.94
C THR A 32 2.87 0.49 8.12
N ASP A 33 3.61 0.99 9.13
CA ASP A 33 3.85 0.32 10.41
C ASP A 33 2.52 0.07 11.15
N ARG A 34 1.61 1.05 11.18
CA ARG A 34 0.27 0.85 11.74
C ARG A 34 -0.53 -0.22 10.99
N LEU A 35 -0.39 -0.30 9.67
CA LEU A 35 -1.03 -1.36 8.90
C LEU A 35 -0.44 -2.74 9.24
N LEU A 36 0.86 -2.84 9.54
CA LEU A 36 1.46 -4.08 10.04
C LEU A 36 0.93 -4.49 11.42
N ASP A 37 0.64 -3.53 12.28
CA ASP A 37 0.07 -3.79 13.61
C ASP A 37 -1.41 -4.24 13.53
N GLU A 38 -2.16 -3.72 12.56
CA GLU A 38 -3.61 -3.96 12.39
C GLU A 38 -4.00 -4.44 10.97
N PRO A 39 -3.39 -5.50 10.40
CA PRO A 39 -3.44 -5.80 8.96
C PRO A 39 -4.84 -6.16 8.45
N THR A 40 -5.63 -6.83 9.28
CA THR A 40 -7.00 -7.27 8.94
C THR A 40 -8.09 -6.34 9.46
N THR A 41 -7.77 -5.53 10.48
CA THR A 41 -8.73 -4.71 11.24
C THR A 41 -8.62 -3.21 10.96
N LEU A 42 -7.55 -2.74 10.32
CA LEU A 42 -7.40 -1.32 10.01
C LEU A 42 -8.53 -0.86 9.09
N GLY A 43 -9.31 0.10 9.59
CA GLY A 43 -10.46 0.67 8.93
C GLY A 43 -10.38 2.20 8.82
N GLU A 44 -11.53 2.84 8.63
CA GLU A 44 -11.59 4.30 8.51
C GLU A 44 -11.12 4.98 9.81
N PRO A 45 -10.40 6.12 9.74
CA PRO A 45 -10.13 6.94 8.54
C PRO A 45 -8.90 6.51 7.72
N TYR A 46 -8.14 5.50 8.16
CA TYR A 46 -6.83 5.16 7.61
C TYR A 46 -6.90 4.24 6.40
N SER A 47 -7.86 3.31 6.42
CA SER A 47 -8.09 2.35 5.34
C SER A 47 -9.56 2.31 4.94
N ARG A 48 -9.84 1.96 3.70
CA ARG A 48 -11.20 1.74 3.19
C ARG A 48 -11.21 0.59 2.18
N HIS A 49 -12.30 -0.17 2.15
CA HIS A 49 -12.52 -1.20 1.13
C HIS A 49 -12.86 -0.59 -0.23
N LEU A 50 -12.26 -1.13 -1.29
CA LEU A 50 -12.52 -0.77 -2.69
C LEU A 50 -13.32 -1.86 -3.45
N GLY A 51 -13.87 -2.83 -2.71
CA GLY A 51 -14.56 -4.00 -3.25
C GLY A 51 -13.62 -5.19 -3.45
N GLY A 52 -14.18 -6.40 -3.50
CA GLY A 52 -13.39 -7.63 -3.60
C GLY A 52 -12.35 -7.77 -2.49
N LYS A 53 -11.12 -8.12 -2.87
CA LYS A 53 -9.96 -8.26 -1.96
C LYS A 53 -9.19 -6.95 -1.74
N LEU A 54 -9.58 -5.89 -2.43
CA LEU A 54 -8.84 -4.64 -2.51
C LEU A 54 -9.25 -3.67 -1.40
N ARG A 55 -8.24 -3.03 -0.80
CA ARG A 55 -8.37 -1.96 0.19
C ARG A 55 -7.48 -0.79 -0.26
N GLU A 56 -7.73 0.40 0.26
CA GLU A 56 -6.84 1.56 0.08
C GLU A 56 -6.32 2.07 1.41
N LEU A 57 -5.03 2.38 1.49
CA LEU A 57 -4.47 3.23 2.52
C LEU A 57 -4.64 4.70 2.12
N ARG A 58 -5.06 5.53 3.08
CA ARG A 58 -5.40 6.93 2.88
C ARG A 58 -4.37 7.84 3.54
N PHE A 59 -3.72 8.67 2.76
CA PHE A 59 -2.71 9.63 3.21
C PHE A 59 -3.11 11.07 2.89
N GLU A 60 -2.61 11.97 3.71
CA GLU A 60 -2.60 13.41 3.45
C GLU A 60 -1.14 13.86 3.57
N LEU A 61 -0.50 14.12 2.44
CA LEU A 61 0.93 14.40 2.32
C LEU A 61 1.10 15.81 1.74
N ASP A 62 1.63 16.73 2.53
CA ASP A 62 1.79 18.15 2.16
C ASP A 62 0.55 18.81 1.52
N GLY A 63 -0.63 18.48 2.04
CA GLY A 63 -1.91 19.02 1.54
C GLY A 63 -2.53 18.24 0.38
N GLU A 64 -1.83 17.21 -0.11
CA GLU A 64 -2.32 16.33 -1.16
C GLU A 64 -2.87 15.02 -0.59
N ALA A 65 -4.09 14.67 -1.00
CA ALA A 65 -4.70 13.41 -0.67
C ALA A 65 -4.11 12.30 -1.55
N VAL A 66 -3.31 11.41 -0.96
CA VAL A 66 -2.66 10.28 -1.66
C VAL A 66 -3.30 8.95 -1.23
N ARG A 67 -3.48 8.02 -2.17
CA ARG A 67 -4.07 6.70 -1.93
C ARG A 67 -3.11 5.62 -2.43
N ILE A 68 -2.96 4.57 -1.63
CA ILE A 68 -2.18 3.39 -1.98
C ILE A 68 -3.10 2.17 -1.85
N PRO A 69 -3.62 1.65 -2.97
CA PRO A 69 -4.33 0.38 -2.96
C PRO A 69 -3.44 -0.78 -2.54
N TYR A 70 -3.98 -1.68 -1.72
CA TYR A 70 -3.31 -2.85 -1.22
C TYR A 70 -4.28 -4.02 -1.09
N TRP A 71 -3.73 -5.23 -1.01
CA TRP A 71 -4.51 -6.43 -0.72
C TRP A 71 -3.78 -7.33 0.28
N LEU A 72 -4.54 -8.18 0.95
CA LEU A 72 -4.01 -9.18 1.88
C LEU A 72 -3.83 -10.49 1.13
N ALA A 73 -2.58 -10.80 0.80
CA ALA A 73 -2.20 -12.02 0.09
C ALA A 73 -1.99 -13.19 1.07
N PRO A 74 -2.09 -14.45 0.59
CA PRO A 74 -1.78 -15.62 1.41
C PRO A 74 -0.36 -15.57 1.98
N GLY A 75 -0.18 -16.14 3.17
CA GLY A 75 1.10 -16.11 3.89
C GLY A 75 1.32 -14.85 4.73
N GLN A 76 0.24 -14.18 5.16
CA GLN A 76 0.30 -12.96 5.97
C GLN A 76 1.06 -11.83 5.29
N ARG A 77 0.77 -11.61 4.00
CA ARG A 77 1.43 -10.57 3.22
C ARG A 77 0.46 -9.46 2.90
N ILE A 78 0.94 -8.24 3.00
CA ILE A 78 0.25 -7.02 2.60
C ILE A 78 0.99 -6.51 1.37
N VAL A 79 0.37 -6.55 0.20
CA VAL A 79 1.02 -6.07 -1.02
C VAL A 79 0.48 -4.70 -1.37
N LEU A 80 1.34 -3.68 -1.37
CA LEU A 80 1.02 -2.34 -1.86
C LEU A 80 1.15 -2.33 -3.38
N LEU A 81 0.06 -2.08 -4.09
CA LEU A 81 -0.05 -2.36 -5.53
C LEU A 81 0.27 -1.15 -6.42
N THR A 82 -0.34 -0.02 -6.10
CA THR A 82 -0.31 1.19 -6.94
C THR A 82 -0.35 2.42 -6.04
N VAL A 83 -0.14 3.61 -6.59
CA VAL A 83 -0.30 4.87 -5.88
C VAL A 83 -0.93 5.92 -6.78
N PHE A 84 -1.88 6.69 -6.23
CA PHE A 84 -2.47 7.80 -6.96
C PHE A 84 -2.80 8.98 -6.04
N ARG A 85 -2.81 10.18 -6.63
CA ARG A 85 -3.30 11.39 -5.98
C ARG A 85 -4.78 11.51 -6.25
N LYS A 86 -5.57 11.82 -5.22
CA LYS A 86 -7.00 12.06 -5.35
C LYS A 86 -7.20 13.46 -5.94
N THR A 87 -7.55 13.49 -7.22
CA THR A 87 -7.88 14.72 -7.95
C THR A 87 -9.40 14.94 -8.04
N ARG A 88 -10.20 13.88 -7.85
CA ARG A 88 -11.66 13.90 -7.96
C ARG A 88 -12.33 13.10 -6.84
N MET A 89 -13.65 13.26 -6.72
CA MET A 89 -14.47 12.53 -5.74
C MET A 89 -14.47 11.00 -5.97
N ARG A 90 -14.36 10.56 -7.23
CA ARG A 90 -14.35 9.15 -7.63
C ARG A 90 -13.25 8.90 -8.66
N GLU A 91 -12.25 8.12 -8.29
CA GLU A 91 -11.12 7.76 -9.15
C GLU A 91 -11.35 6.36 -9.75
N VAL A 92 -12.45 6.19 -10.50
CA VAL A 92 -12.89 4.86 -11.01
C VAL A 92 -11.78 4.18 -11.81
N VAL A 93 -11.06 4.92 -12.64
CA VAL A 93 -9.96 4.40 -13.46
C VAL A 93 -8.81 3.88 -12.59
N GLU A 94 -8.45 4.61 -11.53
CA GLU A 94 -7.39 4.17 -10.61
C GLU A 94 -7.81 2.94 -9.79
N VAL A 95 -9.08 2.87 -9.39
CA VAL A 95 -9.62 1.69 -8.70
C VAL A 95 -9.61 0.46 -9.61
N GLU A 96 -10.02 0.60 -10.88
CA GLU A 96 -9.95 -0.50 -11.86
C GLU A 96 -8.49 -0.92 -12.13
N ARG A 97 -7.57 0.04 -12.24
CA ARG A 97 -6.14 -0.23 -12.41
C ARG A 97 -5.57 -1.01 -11.22
N ALA A 98 -5.96 -0.65 -10.01
CA ALA A 98 -5.58 -1.35 -8.80
C ALA A 98 -6.18 -2.77 -8.73
N HIS A 99 -7.42 -2.97 -9.18
CA HIS A 99 -8.01 -4.30 -9.32
C HIS A 99 -7.27 -5.15 -10.35
N GLN A 100 -6.84 -4.56 -11.46
CA GLN A 100 -6.04 -5.28 -12.46
C GLN A 100 -4.67 -5.65 -11.90
N ALA A 101 -3.98 -4.72 -11.20
CA ALA A 101 -2.72 -5.00 -10.52
C ALA A 101 -2.88 -6.11 -9.47
N GLN A 102 -3.97 -6.12 -8.71
CA GLN A 102 -4.27 -7.18 -7.75
C GLN A 102 -4.41 -8.55 -8.43
N LYS A 103 -5.13 -8.63 -9.55
CA LYS A 103 -5.30 -9.89 -10.31
C LYS A 103 -3.98 -10.40 -10.87
N VAL A 104 -3.14 -9.52 -11.40
CA VAL A 104 -1.80 -9.87 -11.89
C VAL A 104 -0.95 -10.36 -10.74
N CYS A 105 -0.89 -9.62 -9.63
CA CYS A 105 -0.18 -10.01 -8.42
C CYS A 105 -0.68 -11.38 -7.89
N GLU A 106 -1.98 -11.63 -7.87
CA GLU A 106 -2.54 -12.93 -7.46
C GLU A 106 -2.19 -14.08 -8.42
N ALA A 107 -2.16 -13.82 -9.74
CA ALA A 107 -1.89 -14.83 -10.76
C ALA A 107 -0.38 -15.14 -10.92
N GLU A 108 0.48 -14.16 -10.69
CA GLU A 108 1.93 -14.26 -10.95
C GLU A 108 2.75 -14.65 -9.71
N HIS A 109 2.23 -14.57 -8.47
CA HIS A 109 3.07 -14.77 -7.27
C HIS A 109 3.11 -16.17 -6.63
N GLY A 110 4.32 -16.75 -6.59
CA GLY A 110 5.04 -16.99 -5.31
C GLY A 110 5.73 -15.69 -4.83
N HIS A 111 6.14 -15.59 -3.55
CA HIS A 111 6.64 -14.37 -2.82
C HIS A 111 7.16 -13.19 -3.67
N ALA A 112 6.78 -11.95 -3.34
CA ALA A 112 7.24 -10.78 -4.08
C ALA A 112 8.76 -10.64 -4.01
N GLN A 113 9.36 -10.20 -5.12
CA GLN A 113 10.81 -10.14 -5.29
C GLN A 113 11.48 -9.06 -4.42
N HIS A 114 10.71 -8.19 -3.75
CA HIS A 114 11.23 -7.11 -2.91
C HIS A 114 10.40 -6.92 -1.64
N THR A 115 11.01 -7.21 -0.49
CA THR A 115 10.48 -6.88 0.84
C THR A 115 10.69 -5.39 1.14
N TYR A 116 9.73 -4.75 1.80
CA TYR A 116 9.89 -3.39 2.29
C TYR A 116 10.97 -3.32 3.40
N GLU A 117 12.10 -2.66 3.13
CA GLU A 117 13.15 -2.43 4.13
C GLU A 117 13.11 -0.99 4.65
N ARG A 118 13.02 -0.85 5.99
CA ARG A 118 13.13 0.43 6.70
C ARG A 118 14.47 1.10 6.36
N ARG A 119 14.42 2.32 5.81
CA ARG A 119 15.65 3.07 5.49
C ARG A 119 16.29 3.56 6.80
N LYS A 120 17.53 3.16 7.08
CA LYS A 120 18.32 3.71 8.19
C LYS A 120 18.98 5.02 7.75
N GLU A 121 18.78 6.08 8.53
CA GLU A 121 19.42 7.39 8.34
C GLU A 121 20.94 7.28 8.52
N SER A 122 21.72 8.01 7.72
CA SER A 122 23.14 8.36 7.96
C SER A 122 23.26 9.86 8.13
#